data_AF-A0A9E3N2T4-F1
#
_entry.id   AF-A0A9E3N2T4-F1
#
_cell.length_a   1.000
_cell.length_b   1.000
_cell.length_c   1.000
_cell.angle_alpha   90.00
_cell.angle_beta   90.00
_cell.angle_gamma   90.00
#
_symmetry.space_group_name_H-M   'P 1'
#
loop_
_entity.id
_entity.type
_entity.pdbx_description
1 polymer ?
#
loop_
_entity_poly.entity_id
_entity_poly.type
_entity_poly.pdbx_seq_one_letter_code
_entity_poly.pdbx_strand_id
1 'polypeptide(L)'
;MHTLDAASAATAPVTGFLRGVERRAALLAELQCGDPELGDRALETAIQTFAQTCDAGDETGWPLLFWSTLLQAPALNAEAVAPFWDGDFAPLARLDFGPRAVLLLRVVAGLDDALAAEVFGVEAGEFKQALQGSLPQREDGSLDGEAWLAMNDEARYRLVNLPADRAAGIARLRDAALAAALAEADPKPAARAVVGLPLAKPRWLGKLWTGIGLG
;
A
#
# COMPACT_ATOMS: atom_id res chain seq x y z
N MET A 1 4.08 -27.19 26.52
CA MET A 1 5.03 -26.60 25.56
C MET A 1 4.74 -27.14 24.15
N HIS A 2 3.50 -26.96 23.66
CA HIS A 2 3.05 -27.46 22.35
C HIS A 2 2.18 -26.42 21.62
N THR A 3 1.43 -25.60 22.38
CA THR A 3 0.56 -24.54 21.82
C THR A 3 1.35 -23.34 21.26
N LEU A 4 2.46 -22.95 21.91
CA LEU A 4 3.33 -21.87 21.43
C LEU A 4 4.03 -22.23 20.12
N ASP A 5 4.47 -23.48 19.97
CA ASP A 5 5.11 -23.97 18.74
C ASP A 5 4.13 -24.04 17.57
N ALA A 6 2.87 -24.42 17.82
CA ALA A 6 1.82 -24.45 16.81
C ALA A 6 1.41 -23.03 16.35
N ALA A 7 1.27 -22.08 17.28
CA ALA A 7 0.99 -20.68 16.96
C ALA A 7 2.15 -20.03 16.18
N SER A 8 3.39 -20.35 16.57
CA SER A 8 4.59 -19.90 15.85
C SER A 8 4.67 -20.47 14.43
N ALA A 9 4.30 -21.74 14.23
CA ALA A 9 4.27 -22.36 12.91
C ALA A 9 3.20 -21.77 11.99
N ALA A 10 2.01 -21.44 12.53
CA ALA A 10 0.92 -20.81 11.79
C ALA A 10 1.23 -19.37 11.34
N THR A 11 2.08 -18.65 12.07
CA THR A 11 2.41 -17.24 11.77
C THR A 11 3.64 -17.09 10.85
N ALA A 12 4.40 -18.17 10.63
CA ALA A 12 5.61 -18.14 9.81
C ALA A 12 5.34 -17.75 8.34
N PRO A 13 4.30 -18.29 7.66
CA PRO A 13 3.94 -17.87 6.31
C PRO A 13 3.59 -16.37 6.22
N VAL A 14 2.75 -15.88 7.14
CA VAL A 14 2.35 -14.46 7.23
C VAL A 14 3.59 -13.57 7.42
N THR A 15 4.49 -13.96 8.31
CA THR A 15 5.75 -13.22 8.54
C THR A 15 6.65 -13.21 7.30
N GLY A 16 6.74 -14.33 6.58
CA GLY A 16 7.49 -14.46 5.34
C GLY A 16 6.96 -13.55 4.23
N PHE A 17 5.64 -13.53 4.04
CA PHE A 17 4.99 -12.62 3.11
C PHE A 17 5.25 -11.15 3.47
N LEU A 18 5.03 -10.78 4.73
CA LEU A 18 5.23 -9.41 5.21
C LEU A 18 6.68 -8.93 5.00
N ARG A 19 7.68 -9.78 5.28
CA ARG A 19 9.09 -9.47 4.97
C ARG A 19 9.33 -9.18 3.49
N GLY A 20 8.58 -9.82 2.59
CA GLY A 20 8.65 -9.61 1.15
C GLY A 20 8.02 -8.29 0.67
N VAL A 21 7.14 -7.67 1.46
CA VAL A 21 6.40 -6.46 1.05
C VAL A 21 6.69 -5.23 1.92
N GLU A 22 7.13 -5.38 3.17
CA GLU A 22 7.19 -4.30 4.18
C GLU A 22 8.03 -3.10 3.74
N ARG A 23 9.14 -3.31 3.03
CA ARG A 23 9.98 -2.21 2.53
C ARG A 23 9.28 -1.38 1.45
N ARG A 24 8.59 -2.07 0.53
CA ARG A 24 7.80 -1.43 -0.53
C ARG A 24 6.59 -0.72 0.07
N ALA A 25 5.94 -1.35 1.04
CA ALA A 25 4.78 -0.80 1.72
C ALA A 25 5.14 0.47 2.51
N ALA A 26 6.27 0.48 3.23
CA ALA A 26 6.75 1.64 3.95
C ALA A 26 7.07 2.81 3.00
N LEU A 27 7.83 2.56 1.92
CA LEU A 27 8.16 3.60 0.94
C LEU A 27 6.91 4.12 0.22
N LEU A 28 5.97 3.24 -0.13
CA LEU A 28 4.71 3.65 -0.75
C LEU A 28 3.91 4.53 0.22
N ALA A 29 3.77 4.14 1.48
CA ALA A 29 3.02 4.89 2.47
C ALA A 29 3.64 6.28 2.73
N GLU A 30 4.98 6.34 2.86
CA GLU A 30 5.75 7.59 2.97
C GLU A 30 5.50 8.48 1.76
N LEU A 31 5.66 7.97 0.54
CA LEU A 31 5.47 8.76 -0.68
C LEU A 31 4.00 9.13 -0.93
N GLN A 32 3.05 8.35 -0.42
CA GLN A 32 1.63 8.62 -0.60
C GLN A 32 1.14 9.76 0.28
N CYS A 33 1.58 9.82 1.54
CA CYS A 33 1.18 10.86 2.49
C CYS A 33 2.21 11.99 2.68
N GLY A 34 3.42 11.83 2.13
CA GLY A 34 4.51 12.79 2.22
C GLY A 34 5.22 12.82 3.58
N ASP A 35 4.95 11.87 4.47
CA ASP A 35 5.52 11.86 5.82
C ASP A 35 5.87 10.41 6.26
N PRO A 36 7.14 10.15 6.66
CA PRO A 36 7.58 8.80 6.99
C PRO A 36 6.93 8.24 8.26
N GLU A 37 6.65 9.07 9.27
CA GLU A 37 6.06 8.63 10.53
C GLU A 37 4.55 8.35 10.39
N LEU A 38 3.86 9.16 9.60
CA LEU A 38 2.46 8.93 9.23
C LEU A 38 2.34 7.70 8.32
N GLY A 39 3.27 7.52 7.38
CA GLY A 39 3.36 6.34 6.53
C GLY A 39 3.58 5.07 7.35
N ASP A 40 4.46 5.10 8.34
CA ASP A 40 4.70 3.98 9.26
C ASP A 40 3.45 3.61 10.05
N ARG A 41 2.72 4.58 10.61
CA ARG A 41 1.46 4.31 11.33
C ARG A 41 0.40 3.68 10.42
N ALA A 42 0.32 4.12 9.17
CA ALA A 42 -0.57 3.51 8.18
C ALA A 42 -0.15 2.05 7.88
N LEU A 43 1.15 1.80 7.74
CA LEU A 43 1.69 0.45 7.54
C LEU A 43 1.41 -0.46 8.74
N GLU A 44 1.62 0.02 9.96
CA GLU A 44 1.36 -0.73 11.20
C GLU A 44 -0.09 -1.20 11.27
N THR A 45 -1.02 -0.26 11.05
CA THR A 45 -2.46 -0.53 11.01
C THR A 45 -2.81 -1.55 9.93
N ALA A 46 -2.18 -1.43 8.75
CA ALA A 46 -2.42 -2.34 7.64
C ALA A 46 -1.90 -3.76 7.92
N ILE A 47 -0.73 -3.90 8.56
CA ILE A 47 -0.18 -5.20 8.97
C ILE A 47 -1.09 -5.87 9.99
N GLN A 48 -1.53 -5.12 11.01
CA GLN A 48 -2.45 -5.65 12.02
C GLN A 48 -3.76 -6.13 11.37
N THR A 49 -4.39 -5.28 10.55
CA THR A 49 -5.65 -5.61 9.87
C THR A 49 -5.51 -6.79 8.91
N PHE A 50 -4.41 -6.83 8.16
CA PHE A 50 -4.09 -7.95 7.27
C PHE A 50 -3.96 -9.25 8.06
N ALA A 51 -3.17 -9.26 9.15
CA ALA A 51 -2.95 -10.46 9.95
C ALA A 51 -4.22 -10.99 10.64
N GLN A 52 -5.17 -10.09 10.95
CA GLN A 52 -6.48 -10.46 11.49
C GLN A 52 -7.44 -11.03 10.43
N THR A 53 -7.23 -10.70 9.15
CA THR A 53 -8.18 -10.99 8.07
C THR A 53 -7.71 -12.08 7.13
N CYS A 54 -6.39 -12.25 6.97
CA CYS A 54 -5.84 -13.20 6.01
C CYS A 54 -6.19 -14.64 6.40
N ASP A 55 -6.62 -15.43 5.40
CA ASP A 55 -6.67 -16.88 5.55
C ASP A 55 -5.26 -17.44 5.39
N ALA A 56 -4.75 -18.11 6.44
CA ALA A 56 -3.43 -18.72 6.44
C ALA A 56 -3.25 -19.78 5.34
N GLY A 57 -4.35 -20.33 4.79
CA GLY A 57 -4.35 -21.33 3.73
C GLY A 57 -4.36 -20.79 2.29
N ASP A 58 -4.56 -19.49 2.08
CA ASP A 58 -4.68 -18.88 0.74
C ASP A 58 -3.68 -17.74 0.53
N GLU A 59 -2.39 -18.10 0.36
CA GLU A 59 -1.32 -17.13 0.10
C GLU A 59 -1.50 -16.36 -1.22
N THR A 60 -2.29 -16.89 -2.16
CA THR A 60 -2.50 -16.28 -3.49
C THR A 60 -3.25 -14.96 -3.37
N GLY A 61 -4.23 -14.88 -2.46
CA GLY A 61 -5.02 -13.67 -2.23
C GLY A 61 -4.34 -12.60 -1.36
N TRP A 62 -3.20 -12.93 -0.73
CA TRP A 62 -2.55 -12.04 0.23
C TRP A 62 -2.05 -10.72 -0.35
N PRO A 63 -1.41 -10.67 -1.55
CA PRO A 63 -1.02 -9.41 -2.16
C PRO A 63 -2.20 -8.45 -2.31
N LEU A 64 -3.32 -8.93 -2.88
CA LEU A 64 -4.52 -8.13 -3.07
C LEU A 64 -5.05 -7.61 -1.73
N LEU A 65 -5.24 -8.52 -0.76
CA LEU A 65 -5.73 -8.16 0.57
C LEU A 65 -4.84 -7.11 1.24
N PHE A 66 -3.52 -7.31 1.22
CA PHE A 66 -2.57 -6.41 1.87
C PHE A 66 -2.57 -5.00 1.24
N TRP A 67 -2.45 -4.90 -0.09
CA TRP A 67 -2.39 -3.59 -0.76
C TRP A 67 -3.73 -2.84 -0.69
N SER A 68 -4.86 -3.54 -0.81
CA SER A 68 -6.18 -2.94 -0.58
C SER A 68 -6.34 -2.45 0.86
N THR A 69 -5.85 -3.21 1.84
CA THR A 69 -5.90 -2.80 3.25
C THR A 69 -5.02 -1.58 3.52
N LEU A 70 -3.80 -1.55 2.98
CA LEU A 70 -2.89 -0.41 3.11
C LEU A 70 -3.51 0.86 2.54
N LEU A 71 -4.02 0.81 1.30
CA LEU A 71 -4.62 1.97 0.66
C LEU A 71 -5.97 2.38 1.25
N GLN A 72 -6.56 1.59 2.16
CA GLN A 72 -7.73 2.01 2.94
C GLN A 72 -7.36 2.82 4.19
N ALA A 73 -6.08 2.88 4.57
CA ALA A 73 -5.64 3.70 5.70
C ALA A 73 -6.05 5.17 5.47
N PRO A 74 -6.79 5.81 6.40
CA PRO A 74 -7.30 7.17 6.20
C PRO A 74 -6.21 8.19 5.93
N ALA A 75 -5.03 8.03 6.56
CA ALA A 75 -3.86 8.88 6.36
C ALA A 75 -3.32 8.88 4.92
N LEU A 76 -3.56 7.81 4.16
CA LEU A 76 -3.12 7.69 2.76
C LEU A 76 -4.17 8.21 1.76
N ASN A 77 -5.37 8.56 2.24
CA ASN A 77 -6.50 9.06 1.45
C ASN A 77 -6.82 10.54 1.78
N ALA A 78 -5.84 11.25 2.32
CA ALA A 78 -5.93 12.65 2.67
C ALA A 78 -4.93 13.47 1.83
N GLU A 79 -5.06 14.80 1.91
CA GLU A 79 -4.02 15.70 1.41
C GLU A 79 -2.67 15.35 2.02
N ALA A 80 -1.61 15.38 1.23
CA ALA A 80 -0.29 15.06 1.74
C ALA A 80 0.18 16.14 2.73
N VAL A 81 0.96 15.70 3.72
CA VAL A 81 1.59 16.60 4.68
C VAL A 81 2.71 17.39 4.01
N ALA A 82 3.49 16.73 3.15
CA ALA A 82 4.55 17.39 2.41
C ALA A 82 3.97 18.29 1.30
N PRO A 83 4.36 19.58 1.24
CA PRO A 83 3.97 20.46 0.14
C PRO A 83 4.68 20.13 -1.17
N PHE A 84 5.76 19.34 -1.14
CA PHE A 84 6.54 18.89 -2.29
C PHE A 84 7.30 17.60 -2.00
N TRP A 85 7.68 16.87 -3.05
CA TRP A 85 8.62 15.75 -3.01
C TRP A 85 9.94 16.18 -3.65
N ASP A 86 11.04 15.72 -3.09
CA ASP A 86 12.37 16.03 -3.61
C ASP A 86 12.81 15.09 -4.74
N GLY A 87 13.73 15.57 -5.58
CA GLY A 87 14.40 14.77 -6.60
C GLY A 87 13.44 14.16 -7.62
N ASP A 88 13.68 12.90 -7.97
CA ASP A 88 12.92 12.18 -9.01
C ASP A 88 11.48 11.85 -8.61
N PHE A 89 11.10 12.11 -7.35
CA PHE A 89 9.72 12.05 -6.88
C PHE A 89 8.96 13.37 -6.98
N ALA A 90 9.60 14.47 -7.38
CA ALA A 90 8.93 15.78 -7.54
C ALA A 90 7.61 15.74 -8.35
N PRO A 91 7.47 14.91 -9.41
CA PRO A 91 6.20 14.82 -10.13
C PRO A 91 4.99 14.40 -9.28
N LEU A 92 5.19 13.73 -8.14
CA LEU A 92 4.11 13.32 -7.22
C LEU A 92 3.33 14.50 -6.63
N ALA A 93 3.96 15.68 -6.55
CA ALA A 93 3.36 16.91 -6.00
C ALA A 93 2.16 17.41 -6.81
N ARG A 94 2.05 17.03 -8.09
CA ARG A 94 0.96 17.44 -8.98
C ARG A 94 -0.25 16.52 -8.92
N LEU A 95 -0.12 15.37 -8.26
CA LEU A 95 -1.14 14.33 -8.25
C LEU A 95 -1.94 14.43 -6.96
N ASP A 96 -3.27 14.31 -7.05
CA ASP A 96 -4.11 14.01 -5.89
C ASP A 96 -3.75 12.61 -5.32
N PHE A 97 -4.25 12.30 -4.12
CA PHE A 97 -3.98 11.02 -3.46
C PHE A 97 -4.34 9.80 -4.34
N GLY A 98 -5.41 9.84 -5.14
CA GLY A 98 -5.82 8.72 -5.98
C GLY A 98 -4.87 8.41 -7.14
N PRO A 99 -4.60 9.35 -8.06
CA PRO A 99 -3.65 9.16 -9.15
C PRO A 99 -2.23 8.86 -8.62
N ARG A 100 -1.86 9.45 -7.48
CA ARG A 100 -0.61 9.15 -6.78
C ARG A 100 -0.54 7.67 -6.36
N ALA A 101 -1.60 7.13 -5.76
CA ALA A 101 -1.66 5.72 -5.39
C ALA A 101 -1.56 4.78 -6.61
N VAL A 102 -2.23 5.13 -7.72
CA VAL A 102 -2.14 4.38 -8.99
C VAL A 102 -0.69 4.29 -9.46
N LEU A 103 0.00 5.43 -9.51
CA LEU A 103 1.40 5.50 -9.92
C LEU A 103 2.31 4.71 -8.97
N LEU A 104 2.14 4.88 -7.66
CA LEU A 104 2.99 4.25 -6.64
C LEU A 104 2.80 2.72 -6.56
N LEU A 105 1.60 2.19 -6.84
CA LEU A 105 1.43 0.73 -6.96
C LEU A 105 2.28 0.15 -8.10
N ARG A 106 2.44 0.92 -9.19
CA ARG A 106 3.26 0.48 -10.33
C ARG A 106 4.77 0.63 -10.06
N VAL A 107 5.17 1.79 -9.52
CA VAL A 107 6.58 2.18 -9.32
C VAL A 107 7.20 1.52 -8.10
N VAL A 108 6.50 1.56 -6.97
CA VAL A 108 7.05 1.16 -5.66
C VAL A 108 6.60 -0.25 -5.29
N ALA A 109 5.30 -0.54 -5.38
CA ALA A 109 4.82 -1.88 -5.08
C ALA A 109 5.20 -2.88 -6.18
N GLY A 110 5.42 -2.42 -7.42
CA GLY A 110 5.82 -3.27 -8.54
C GLY A 110 4.72 -4.25 -8.97
N LEU A 111 3.46 -3.89 -8.74
CA LEU A 111 2.33 -4.70 -9.15
C LEU A 111 2.16 -4.66 -10.67
N ASP A 112 1.70 -5.77 -11.24
CA ASP A 112 1.17 -5.76 -12.60
C ASP A 112 -0.19 -5.04 -12.66
N ASP A 113 -0.60 -4.68 -13.87
CA ASP A 113 -1.83 -3.91 -14.10
C ASP A 113 -3.10 -4.65 -13.66
N ALA A 114 -3.12 -5.99 -13.69
CA ALA A 114 -4.30 -6.76 -13.35
C ALA A 114 -4.52 -6.74 -11.83
N LEU A 115 -3.49 -7.10 -11.07
CA LEU A 115 -3.54 -7.06 -9.61
C LEU A 115 -3.73 -5.63 -9.09
N ALA A 116 -3.09 -4.64 -9.71
CA ALA A 116 -3.30 -3.24 -9.33
C ALA A 116 -4.73 -2.76 -9.62
N ALA A 117 -5.34 -3.18 -10.73
CA ALA A 117 -6.75 -2.89 -11.02
C ALA A 117 -7.68 -3.52 -9.97
N GLU A 118 -7.41 -4.77 -9.58
CA GLU A 118 -8.16 -5.46 -8.53
C GLU A 118 -8.08 -4.74 -7.18
N VAL A 119 -6.91 -4.17 -6.83
CA VAL A 119 -6.74 -3.38 -5.59
C VAL A 119 -7.72 -2.19 -5.54
N PHE A 120 -7.97 -1.56 -6.69
CA PHE A 120 -8.94 -0.47 -6.83
C PHE A 120 -10.37 -0.95 -7.10
N GLY A 121 -10.60 -2.24 -7.36
CA GLY A 121 -11.91 -2.77 -7.73
C GLY A 121 -12.45 -2.21 -9.05
N VAL A 122 -11.54 -1.96 -10.00
CA VAL A 122 -11.80 -1.41 -11.35
C VAL A 122 -11.36 -2.40 -12.42
N GLU A 123 -11.81 -2.18 -13.65
CA GLU A 123 -11.36 -3.00 -14.78
C GLU A 123 -9.92 -2.64 -15.20
N ALA A 124 -9.18 -3.60 -15.76
CA ALA A 124 -7.79 -3.39 -16.17
C ALA A 124 -7.61 -2.23 -17.17
N GLY A 125 -8.61 -1.98 -18.03
CA GLY A 125 -8.60 -0.84 -18.96
C GLY A 125 -8.71 0.50 -18.24
N GLU A 126 -9.54 0.58 -17.20
CA GLU A 126 -9.74 1.79 -16.39
C GLU A 126 -8.48 2.12 -15.59
N PHE A 127 -7.85 1.08 -15.01
CA PHE A 127 -6.56 1.23 -14.33
C PHE A 127 -5.48 1.76 -15.27
N LYS A 128 -5.36 1.22 -16.49
CA LYS A 128 -4.38 1.69 -17.49
C LYS A 128 -4.60 3.14 -17.87
N GLN A 129 -5.85 3.57 -18.03
CA GLN A 129 -6.19 4.97 -18.30
C GLN A 129 -5.78 5.87 -17.14
N ALA A 130 -6.10 5.48 -15.90
CA ALA A 130 -5.71 6.23 -14.71
C ALA A 130 -4.18 6.31 -14.58
N LEU A 131 -3.46 5.22 -14.86
CA LEU A 131 -2.01 5.17 -14.84
C LEU A 131 -1.42 6.13 -15.89
N GLN A 132 -1.91 6.09 -17.13
CA GLN A 132 -1.48 7.02 -18.18
C GLN A 132 -1.68 8.49 -17.78
N GLY A 133 -2.81 8.82 -17.15
CA GLY A 133 -3.08 10.16 -16.63
C GLY A 133 -2.21 10.58 -15.43
N SER A 134 -1.59 9.61 -14.75
CA SER A 134 -0.73 9.84 -13.58
C SER A 134 0.76 9.90 -13.92
N LEU A 135 1.16 9.50 -15.14
CA LEU A 135 2.54 9.52 -15.55
C LEU A 135 3.12 10.95 -15.56
N PRO A 136 4.42 11.12 -15.28
CA PRO A 136 5.08 12.41 -15.43
C PRO A 136 4.84 13.00 -16.83
N GLN A 137 4.52 14.29 -16.87
CA GLN A 137 4.32 15.06 -18.11
C GLN A 137 5.30 16.24 -18.17
N ARG A 138 5.74 16.55 -19.39
CA ARG A 138 6.52 17.75 -19.74
C ARG A 138 5.64 19.00 -19.74
N GLU A 139 6.26 20.17 -19.87
CA GLU A 139 5.56 21.45 -19.95
C GLU A 139 4.58 21.54 -21.14
N ASP A 140 4.84 20.82 -22.23
CA ASP A 140 3.96 20.76 -23.40
C ASP A 140 2.80 19.75 -23.25
N GLY A 141 2.68 19.10 -22.09
CA GLY A 141 1.66 18.09 -21.78
C GLY A 141 1.97 16.69 -22.34
N SER A 142 3.08 16.50 -23.05
CA SER A 142 3.52 15.18 -23.50
C SER A 142 4.03 14.33 -22.34
N LEU A 143 3.93 13.00 -22.45
CA LEU A 143 4.47 12.06 -21.46
C LEU A 143 5.99 12.16 -21.37
N ASP A 144 6.49 12.35 -20.16
CA ASP A 144 7.91 12.41 -19.86
C ASP A 144 8.46 11.04 -19.48
N GLY A 145 8.90 10.30 -20.51
CA GLY A 145 9.52 8.99 -20.34
C GLY A 145 10.83 9.00 -19.54
N GLU A 146 11.58 10.10 -19.55
CA GLU A 146 12.83 10.22 -18.79
C GLU A 146 12.53 10.36 -17.30
N ALA A 147 11.62 11.27 -16.93
CA ALA A 147 11.15 11.41 -15.55
C ALA A 147 10.48 10.13 -15.03
N TRP A 148 9.75 9.41 -15.89
CA TRP A 148 9.20 8.09 -15.55
C TRP A 148 10.31 7.08 -15.20
N LEU A 149 11.33 6.96 -16.04
CA LEU A 149 12.45 6.04 -15.79
C LEU A 149 13.24 6.44 -14.54
N ALA A 150 13.54 7.73 -14.37
CA ALA A 150 14.23 8.26 -13.20
C ALA A 150 13.49 7.94 -11.90
N MET A 151 12.16 8.14 -11.86
CA MET A 151 11.34 7.78 -10.70
C MET A 151 11.37 6.28 -10.39
N ASN A 152 11.38 5.41 -11.41
CA ASN A 152 11.49 3.96 -11.22
C ASN A 152 12.87 3.57 -10.69
N ASP A 153 13.93 4.20 -11.18
CA ASP A 153 15.29 3.96 -10.74
C ASP A 153 15.52 4.47 -9.32
N GLU A 154 14.99 5.64 -8.95
CA GLU A 154 15.04 6.17 -7.60
C GLU A 154 14.25 5.27 -6.62
N ALA A 155 13.05 4.81 -6.97
CA ALA A 155 12.30 3.86 -6.15
C ALA A 155 13.09 2.56 -5.92
N ARG A 156 13.71 2.01 -6.97
CA ARG A 156 14.57 0.82 -6.85
C ARG A 156 15.79 1.11 -5.98
N TYR A 157 16.44 2.26 -6.17
CA TYR A 157 17.60 2.69 -5.41
C TYR A 157 17.28 2.80 -3.92
N ARG A 158 16.18 3.47 -3.54
CA ARG A 158 15.70 3.62 -2.16
C ARG A 158 15.43 2.27 -1.49
N LEU A 159 14.82 1.33 -2.21
CA LEU A 159 14.51 0.00 -1.68
C LEU A 159 15.77 -0.86 -1.44
N VAL A 160 16.75 -0.75 -2.35
CA VAL A 160 18.02 -1.49 -2.25
C VAL A 160 18.95 -0.88 -1.19
N ASN A 161 19.03 0.45 -1.14
CA ASN A 161 19.93 1.20 -0.25
C ASN A 161 19.24 1.69 1.02
N LEU A 162 18.22 0.97 1.48
CA LEU A 162 17.49 1.30 2.69
C LEU A 162 18.45 1.27 3.91
N PRO A 163 18.57 2.38 4.67
CA PRO A 163 19.42 2.42 5.85
C PRO A 163 19.09 1.29 6.84
N ALA A 164 20.12 0.72 7.49
CA ALA A 164 19.96 -0.46 8.35
C ALA A 164 19.07 -0.19 9.58
N ASP A 165 19.15 1.02 10.13
CA ASP A 165 18.29 1.52 11.20
C ASP A 165 16.83 1.63 10.75
N ARG A 166 16.59 2.14 9.54
CA ARG A 166 15.25 2.20 8.92
C ARG A 166 14.68 0.80 8.69
N ALA A 167 15.48 -0.12 8.14
CA ALA A 167 15.09 -1.51 7.93
C ALA A 167 14.75 -2.21 9.26
N ALA A 168 15.56 -1.99 10.30
CA ALA A 168 15.29 -2.51 11.63
C ALA A 168 14.04 -1.88 12.27
N GLY A 169 13.76 -0.61 11.99
CA GLY A 169 12.52 0.07 12.39
C GLY A 169 11.28 -0.59 11.79
N ILE A 170 11.27 -0.81 10.48
CA ILE A 170 10.18 -1.49 9.77
C ILE A 170 9.98 -2.92 10.30
N ALA A 171 11.06 -3.65 10.56
CA ALA A 171 10.96 -5.00 11.13
C ALA A 171 10.34 -5.00 12.54
N ARG A 172 10.72 -4.06 13.40
CA ARG A 172 10.11 -3.90 14.74
C ARG A 172 8.63 -3.56 14.65
N LEU A 173 8.26 -2.70 13.71
CA LEU A 173 6.88 -2.32 13.45
C LEU A 173 6.04 -3.52 13.02
N ARG A 174 6.53 -4.34 12.07
CA ARG A 174 5.90 -5.61 11.68
C ARG A 174 5.69 -6.52 12.89
N ASP A 175 6.74 -6.73 13.67
CA ASP A 175 6.69 -7.67 14.81
C ASP A 175 5.71 -7.20 15.90
N ALA A 176 5.65 -5.89 16.16
CA ALA A 176 4.69 -5.29 17.08
C ALA A 176 3.24 -5.42 16.58
N ALA A 177 2.98 -5.10 15.30
CA ALA A 177 1.65 -5.22 14.70
C ALA A 177 1.14 -6.66 14.67
N LEU A 178 2.02 -7.63 14.36
CA LEU A 178 1.69 -9.06 14.43
C LEU A 178 1.38 -9.51 15.86
N ALA A 179 2.17 -9.08 16.84
CA ALA A 179 1.91 -9.40 18.24
C ALA A 179 0.55 -8.82 18.72
N ALA A 180 0.22 -7.59 18.31
CA ALA A 180 -1.07 -6.97 18.59
C ALA A 180 -2.23 -7.74 17.96
N ALA A 181 -2.11 -8.14 16.69
CA ALA A 181 -3.11 -8.94 16.00
C ALA A 181 -3.39 -10.28 16.72
N LEU A 182 -2.34 -10.97 17.18
CA LEU A 182 -2.46 -12.21 17.93
C LEU A 182 -3.10 -12.03 19.31
N ALA A 183 -2.80 -10.93 20.00
CA ALA A 183 -3.39 -10.62 21.31
C ALA A 183 -4.90 -10.33 21.21
N GLU A 184 -5.35 -9.69 20.13
CA GLU A 184 -6.78 -9.43 19.89
C GLU A 184 -7.57 -10.67 19.44
N ALA A 185 -6.89 -11.69 18.92
CA ALA A 185 -7.51 -12.96 18.53
C ALA A 185 -7.83 -13.88 19.73
N ASP A 186 -7.31 -13.60 20.93
CA ASP A 186 -7.63 -14.34 22.16
C ASP A 186 -9.07 -14.00 22.63
N PRO A 187 -9.97 -14.97 22.86
CA PRO A 187 -11.40 -14.70 22.81
C PRO A 187 -11.92 -13.98 24.05
N LYS A 188 -12.33 -12.72 23.87
CA LYS A 188 -13.43 -12.12 24.65
C LYS A 188 -14.77 -12.65 24.07
N PRO A 189 -15.84 -12.91 24.86
CA PRO A 189 -17.04 -13.61 24.38
C PRO A 189 -17.63 -12.96 23.13
N ALA A 190 -17.73 -13.77 22.07
CA ALA A 190 -17.91 -13.35 20.69
C ALA A 190 -19.26 -12.67 20.42
N ALA A 191 -19.20 -11.42 19.94
CA ALA A 191 -20.19 -10.96 18.96
C ALA A 191 -19.76 -11.49 17.60
N ARG A 192 -20.59 -12.37 17.03
CA ARG A 192 -20.50 -12.99 15.70
C ARG A 192 -19.72 -12.14 14.68
N ALA A 193 -18.55 -12.64 14.25
CA ALA A 193 -17.85 -12.15 13.08
C ALA A 193 -18.73 -12.30 11.84
N VAL A 194 -18.94 -11.21 11.12
CA VAL A 194 -19.64 -11.21 9.84
C VAL A 194 -18.66 -11.69 8.78
N VAL A 195 -18.86 -12.93 8.33
CA VAL A 195 -18.19 -13.50 7.16
C VAL A 195 -18.69 -12.79 5.90
N GLY A 196 -17.76 -12.30 5.08
CA GLY A 196 -17.99 -12.05 3.65
C GLY A 196 -18.82 -10.81 3.29
N LEU A 197 -18.50 -9.64 3.84
CA LEU A 197 -18.91 -8.39 3.20
C LEU A 197 -17.88 -8.04 2.11
N PRO A 198 -18.29 -7.88 0.84
CA PRO A 198 -17.41 -7.27 -0.14
C PRO A 198 -16.95 -5.91 0.43
N LEU A 199 -15.65 -5.64 0.39
CA LEU A 199 -15.11 -4.31 0.66
C LEU A 199 -15.93 -3.33 -0.19
N ALA A 200 -16.80 -2.57 0.47
CA ALA A 200 -17.66 -1.63 -0.22
C ALA A 200 -16.75 -0.71 -1.02
N LYS A 201 -16.95 -0.65 -2.35
CA LYS A 201 -16.14 0.15 -3.27
C LYS A 201 -15.86 1.51 -2.61
N PRO A 202 -14.60 1.84 -2.30
CA PRO A 202 -14.28 3.06 -1.59
C PRO A 202 -14.97 4.25 -2.28
N ARG A 203 -15.80 5.00 -1.55
CA ARG A 203 -16.62 6.09 -2.15
C ARG A 203 -15.78 7.19 -2.79
N TRP A 204 -14.46 7.21 -2.57
CA TRP A 204 -13.51 8.11 -3.19
C TRP A 204 -13.08 7.67 -4.60
N LEU A 205 -13.22 6.39 -4.98
CA LEU A 205 -13.06 5.94 -6.38
C LEU A 205 -14.08 6.62 -7.30
N GLY A 206 -15.29 6.90 -6.80
CA GLY A 206 -16.26 7.73 -7.54
C GLY A 206 -15.89 9.22 -7.58
N LYS A 207 -15.10 9.72 -6.62
CA LYS A 207 -14.65 11.12 -6.58
C LYS A 207 -13.43 11.39 -7.46
N LEU A 208 -12.63 10.36 -7.76
CA LEU A 208 -11.55 10.43 -8.74
C LEU A 208 -12.05 10.80 -10.16
N TRP A 209 -13.33 10.55 -10.44
CA TRP A 209 -13.90 10.66 -11.79
C TRP A 209 -14.80 11.89 -11.94
N THR A 210 -15.12 12.61 -10.85
CA THR A 210 -15.89 13.86 -10.93
C THR A 210 -15.07 15.07 -11.37
N GLY A 211 -13.76 14.91 -11.59
CA GLY A 211 -12.85 15.98 -12.04
C GLY A 211 -12.51 15.99 -13.54
N ILE A 212 -12.82 14.93 -14.29
CA ILE A 212 -12.54 14.86 -15.73
C ILE A 212 -13.86 15.01 -16.51
N GLY A 213 -14.18 16.27 -16.83
CA GLY A 213 -15.06 16.62 -17.96
C GLY A 213 -16.56 16.74 -17.70
N LEU A 214 -16.99 17.96 -17.36
CA LEU A 214 -18.12 18.64 -18.00
C LEU A 214 -17.91 20.15 -17.80
N GLY A 215 -17.13 20.75 -18.71
CA GLY A 215 -16.84 22.17 -18.80
C GLY A 215 -16.06 22.46 -20.06
#